data_AF-A0A0C3GZ60-F1
#
_entry.id   AF-A0A0C3GZ60-F1
#
_cell.length_a   1.000
_cell.length_b   1.000
_cell.length_c   1.000
_cell.angle_alpha   90.00
_cell.angle_beta   90.00
_cell.angle_gamma   90.00
#
_symmetry.space_group_name_H-M   'P 1'
#
loop_
_entity.id
_entity.type
_entity.pdbx_description
1 polymer ?
#
loop_
_entity_poly.entity_id
_entity_poly.type
_entity_poly.pdbx_seq_one_letter_code
_entity_poly.pdbx_strand_id
1 'polypeptide(L)'
;MHSSKPTSSFRRQFWPVAASDEDNTFIHTESSFDGEPAVSPQYNEKPLSFTWKLTIFFALLSPALLLSLVFNTYSSWTFNHIHDDDAYTRKVFGDIPFTARPFGTTAKPFEDSDPYDGQASALYRGKPFNASSRRTAWDDIYPSDHLAIETPEHYGLWSGVDLKVEGKYKGEWTGEMGFTIGMLHQLHCVGILKHAMVTYNKTDEKARLTEFEIYHANHCVELLREVRSSISNSF
;
A
#
# COMPACT_ATOMS: atom_id res chain seq x y z
N MET A 1 10.41 14.92 50.16
CA MET A 1 8.95 14.88 50.43
C MET A 1 8.23 14.71 49.11
N HIS A 2 7.40 13.67 49.04
CA HIS A 2 6.69 13.16 47.87
C HIS A 2 5.82 14.19 47.14
N SER A 3 5.73 14.09 45.81
CA SER A 3 4.41 14.02 45.16
C SER A 3 4.53 13.42 43.77
N SER A 4 3.71 12.40 43.54
CA SER A 4 3.71 11.44 42.44
C SER A 4 2.97 11.92 41.19
N LYS A 5 3.43 11.43 40.03
CA LYS A 5 2.80 11.53 38.69
C LYS A 5 1.41 10.87 38.67
N PRO A 6 0.48 11.32 37.81
CA PRO A 6 -0.62 10.49 37.34
C PRO A 6 -0.23 9.77 36.04
N THR A 7 -0.22 8.44 36.10
CA THR A 7 -0.19 7.52 34.96
C THR A 7 -1.59 7.39 34.37
N SER A 8 -1.80 7.81 33.12
CA SER A 8 -3.04 7.51 32.39
C SER A 8 -2.97 6.10 31.81
N SER A 9 -3.71 5.16 32.40
CA SER A 9 -3.88 3.81 31.88
C SER A 9 -4.82 3.83 30.68
N PHE A 10 -4.30 3.54 29.49
CA PHE A 10 -5.09 3.26 28.29
C PHE A 10 -5.78 1.89 28.46
N ARG A 11 -7.02 1.92 28.94
CA ARG A 11 -7.89 0.74 29.09
C ARG A 11 -8.49 0.42 27.73
N ARG A 12 -7.99 -0.60 27.03
CA ARG A 12 -8.65 -1.17 25.85
C ARG A 12 -9.98 -1.80 26.31
N GLN A 13 -11.08 -1.14 25.99
CA GLN A 13 -12.40 -1.76 26.00
C GLN A 13 -12.48 -2.76 24.85
N PHE A 14 -12.21 -4.02 25.16
CA PHE A 14 -12.65 -5.13 24.32
C PHE A 14 -14.15 -5.29 24.52
N TRP A 15 -14.90 -5.17 23.42
CA TRP A 15 -16.31 -5.54 23.37
C TRP A 15 -16.41 -7.07 23.47
N PRO A 16 -17.22 -7.62 24.39
CA PRO A 16 -17.54 -9.03 24.37
C PRO A 16 -18.55 -9.30 23.25
N VAL A 17 -18.20 -10.22 22.35
CA VAL A 17 -19.18 -10.87 21.47
C VAL A 17 -20.07 -11.73 22.36
N ALA A 18 -21.36 -11.41 22.39
CA ALA A 18 -22.37 -12.18 23.10
C ALA A 18 -22.49 -13.56 22.44
N ALA A 19 -22.03 -14.59 23.14
CA ALA A 19 -22.46 -15.96 22.91
C ALA A 19 -23.87 -16.09 23.51
N SER A 20 -24.87 -16.33 22.67
CA SER A 20 -26.20 -16.72 23.13
C SER A 20 -26.25 -18.23 23.29
N ASP A 21 -25.88 -18.69 24.48
CA ASP A 21 -26.13 -20.04 25.01
C ASP A 21 -27.05 -19.89 26.21
N GLU A 22 -28.37 -19.85 26.00
CA GLU A 22 -29.45 -20.08 26.97
C GLU A 22 -30.70 -20.41 26.10
N ASP A 23 -31.57 -21.38 26.38
CA ASP A 23 -31.75 -22.21 27.55
C ASP A 23 -32.52 -23.48 27.13
N ASN A 24 -32.10 -24.60 27.69
CA ASN A 24 -32.85 -25.84 27.70
C ASN A 24 -33.89 -25.74 28.82
N THR A 25 -35.17 -25.95 28.52
CA THR A 25 -36.06 -26.86 29.29
C THR A 25 -37.52 -26.68 28.88
N PHE A 26 -38.05 -27.65 28.13
CA PHE A 26 -39.44 -28.05 28.36
C PHE A 26 -39.55 -29.57 28.23
N ILE A 27 -39.48 -30.21 29.39
CA ILE A 27 -39.84 -31.61 29.61
C ILE A 27 -41.37 -31.72 29.68
N HIS A 28 -41.89 -32.91 29.34
CA HIS A 28 -43.27 -33.40 29.32
C HIS A 28 -43.89 -33.37 27.92
N THR A 29 -44.21 -34.49 27.25
CA THR A 29 -44.84 -35.71 27.78
C THR A 29 -44.61 -36.85 26.76
N GLU A 30 -43.88 -37.90 27.11
CA GLU A 30 -43.89 -39.14 26.34
C GLU A 30 -45.18 -39.90 26.66
N SER A 31 -46.20 -39.76 25.81
CA SER A 31 -47.24 -40.78 25.70
C SER A 31 -46.68 -41.92 24.85
N SER A 32 -46.59 -43.11 25.43
CA SER A 32 -46.30 -44.35 24.71
C SER A 32 -47.34 -44.55 23.61
N PHE A 33 -46.98 -44.20 22.38
CA PHE A 33 -47.76 -44.54 21.19
C PHE A 33 -47.12 -45.79 20.59
N ASP A 34 -47.67 -46.95 20.95
CA ASP A 34 -47.41 -48.26 20.33
C ASP A 34 -48.00 -48.27 18.91
N GLY A 35 -47.52 -47.38 18.05
CA GLY A 35 -47.80 -47.37 16.63
C GLY A 35 -46.72 -48.16 15.90
N GLU A 36 -47.14 -49.15 15.11
CA GLU A 36 -46.26 -49.91 14.21
C GLU A 36 -45.28 -49.00 13.46
N PRO A 37 -44.03 -49.43 13.23
CA PRO A 37 -43.06 -48.64 12.47
C PRO A 37 -43.67 -48.32 11.11
N ALA A 38 -43.98 -47.04 10.88
CA ALA A 38 -44.37 -46.55 9.57
C ALA A 38 -43.24 -46.90 8.61
N VAL A 39 -43.50 -47.89 7.76
CA VAL A 39 -42.61 -48.33 6.69
C VAL A 39 -42.18 -47.07 5.94
N SER A 40 -40.88 -46.74 6.03
CA SER A 40 -40.33 -45.59 5.31
C SER A 40 -40.77 -45.71 3.85
N PRO A 41 -41.40 -44.66 3.28
CA PRO A 41 -41.83 -44.73 1.89
C PRO A 41 -40.61 -45.09 1.06
N GLN A 42 -40.67 -46.24 0.39
CA GLN A 42 -39.66 -46.63 -0.59
C GLN A 42 -39.62 -45.51 -1.62
N TYR A 43 -38.57 -44.68 -1.53
CA TYR A 43 -38.31 -43.62 -2.48
C TYR A 43 -37.91 -44.32 -3.77
N ASN A 44 -38.90 -44.58 -4.63
CA ASN A 44 -38.65 -45.01 -5.99
C ASN A 44 -37.90 -43.87 -6.67
N GLU A 45 -36.58 -44.00 -6.78
CA GLU A 45 -35.72 -43.09 -7.51
C GLU A 45 -36.19 -43.08 -8.98
N LYS A 46 -37.10 -42.16 -9.31
CA LYS A 46 -37.43 -41.90 -10.70
C LYS A 46 -36.17 -41.29 -11.32
N PRO A 47 -35.63 -41.88 -12.40
CA PRO A 47 -34.46 -41.34 -13.05
C PRO A 47 -34.72 -39.89 -13.46
N LEU A 48 -33.82 -38.99 -13.07
CA LEU A 48 -33.89 -37.58 -13.41
C LEU A 48 -34.10 -37.43 -14.93
N SER A 49 -35.16 -36.72 -15.33
CA SER A 49 -35.43 -36.50 -16.76
C SER A 49 -34.26 -35.78 -17.42
N PHE A 50 -34.08 -36.03 -18.72
CA PHE A 50 -33.04 -35.37 -19.52
C PHE A 50 -33.07 -33.85 -19.38
N THR A 51 -34.26 -33.26 -19.29
CA THR A 51 -34.46 -31.81 -19.09
C THR A 51 -33.84 -31.30 -17.79
N TRP A 52 -34.01 -32.01 -16.66
CA TRP A 52 -33.41 -31.62 -15.38
C TRP A 52 -31.88 -31.68 -15.40
N LYS A 53 -31.31 -32.69 -16.07
CA LYS A 53 -29.86 -32.80 -16.25
C LYS A 53 -29.30 -31.61 -17.04
N LEU A 54 -30.02 -31.20 -18.09
CA LEU A 54 -29.66 -30.05 -18.91
C LEU A 54 -29.72 -28.74 -18.10
N THR A 55 -30.78 -28.53 -17.30
CA THR A 55 -30.93 -27.36 -16.45
C THR A 55 -29.81 -27.25 -15.42
N ILE A 56 -29.47 -28.35 -14.75
CA ILE A 56 -28.36 -28.39 -13.78
C ILE A 56 -27.03 -28.06 -14.47
N PHE A 57 -26.78 -28.63 -15.66
CA PHE A 57 -25.56 -28.35 -16.41
C PHE A 57 -25.44 -26.86 -16.76
N PHE A 58 -26.48 -26.23 -17.29
CA PHE A 58 -26.46 -24.80 -17.60
C PHE A 58 -26.37 -23.92 -16.35
N ALA A 59 -27.01 -24.30 -15.25
CA ALA A 59 -26.93 -23.58 -13.98
C ALA A 59 -25.51 -23.60 -13.39
N LEU A 60 -24.73 -24.66 -13.64
CA LEU A 60 -23.32 -24.74 -13.23
C LEU A 60 -22.37 -24.08 -14.24
N LEU A 61 -22.67 -24.16 -15.53
CA LEU A 61 -21.83 -23.59 -16.59
C LEU A 61 -21.86 -22.06 -16.59
N SER A 62 -23.02 -21.46 -16.31
CA SER A 62 -23.20 -20.00 -16.27
C SER A 62 -22.24 -19.29 -15.31
N PRO A 63 -22.17 -19.63 -14.00
CA PRO A 63 -21.24 -18.98 -13.08
C PRO A 63 -19.77 -19.27 -13.42
N ALA A 64 -19.45 -20.45 -13.96
CA ALA A 64 -18.08 -20.77 -14.37
C ALA A 64 -17.61 -19.91 -15.56
N LEU A 65 -18.48 -19.68 -16.54
CA LEU A 65 -18.21 -18.77 -17.66
C LEU A 65 -18.11 -17.31 -17.20
N LEU A 66 -18.97 -16.90 -16.26
CA LEU A 66 -18.94 -15.55 -15.68
C LEU A 66 -17.64 -15.31 -14.90
N LEU A 67 -17.22 -16.27 -14.08
CA LEU A 67 -15.92 -16.22 -13.39
C LEU A 67 -14.76 -16.20 -14.37
N SER A 68 -14.81 -16.99 -15.44
CA SER A 68 -13.77 -17.00 -16.47
C SER A 68 -13.70 -15.67 -17.22
N LEU A 69 -14.85 -15.04 -17.49
CA LEU A 69 -14.91 -13.73 -18.11
C LEU A 69 -14.33 -12.65 -17.19
N VAL A 70 -14.72 -12.64 -15.91
CA VAL A 70 -14.19 -11.71 -14.91
C VAL A 70 -12.69 -11.89 -14.72
N PHE A 71 -12.21 -13.15 -14.68
CA PHE A 71 -10.79 -13.42 -14.57
C PHE A 71 -10.04 -12.98 -15.83
N ASN A 72 -10.59 -13.19 -17.02
CA ASN A 72 -9.98 -12.76 -18.27
C ASN A 72 -9.96 -11.24 -18.43
N THR A 73 -11.04 -10.54 -18.06
CA THR A 73 -11.07 -9.07 -18.09
C THR A 73 -10.13 -8.49 -17.04
N TYR A 74 -10.10 -9.04 -15.82
CA TYR A 74 -9.18 -8.63 -14.78
C TYR A 74 -7.73 -8.88 -15.18
N SER A 75 -7.42 -10.07 -15.71
CA SER A 75 -6.08 -10.43 -16.19
C SER A 75 -5.66 -9.54 -17.37
N SER A 76 -6.51 -9.36 -18.38
CA SER A 76 -6.19 -8.53 -19.55
C SER A 76 -6.00 -7.07 -19.14
N TRP A 77 -6.85 -6.55 -18.26
CA TRP A 77 -6.74 -5.17 -17.77
C TRP A 77 -5.46 -4.94 -16.95
N THR A 78 -5.20 -5.80 -15.96
CA THR A 78 -3.97 -5.70 -15.14
C THR A 78 -2.71 -5.86 -15.97
N PHE A 79 -2.67 -6.81 -16.90
CA PHE A 79 -1.49 -7.05 -17.75
C PHE A 79 -1.26 -5.91 -18.75
N ASN A 80 -2.33 -5.38 -19.36
CA ASN A 80 -2.20 -4.28 -20.32
C ASN A 80 -1.85 -2.94 -19.64
N HIS A 81 -2.42 -2.63 -18.46
CA HIS A 81 -2.06 -1.38 -17.74
C HIS A 81 -0.61 -1.38 -17.27
N ILE A 82 -0.11 -2.52 -16.77
CA ILE A 82 1.30 -2.64 -16.37
C ILE A 82 2.24 -2.45 -17.56
N HIS A 83 1.82 -2.87 -18.77
CA HIS A 83 2.62 -2.70 -19.98
C HIS A 83 2.51 -1.32 -20.63
N ASP A 84 1.35 -0.65 -20.55
CA ASP A 84 1.15 0.69 -21.12
C ASP A 84 1.92 1.76 -20.33
N ASP A 85 1.93 1.67 -18.99
CA ASP A 85 2.72 2.58 -18.14
C ASP A 85 4.23 2.40 -18.34
N ASP A 86 4.66 1.17 -18.59
CA ASP A 86 6.06 0.83 -18.89
C ASP A 86 6.45 1.33 -20.29
N ALA A 87 5.57 1.22 -21.30
CA ALA A 87 5.83 1.75 -22.63
C ALA A 87 5.96 3.29 -22.64
N TYR A 88 5.10 4.01 -21.91
CA TYR A 88 5.22 5.46 -21.76
C TYR A 88 6.49 5.85 -20.98
N THR A 89 6.76 5.18 -19.86
CA THR A 89 7.97 5.42 -19.06
C THR A 89 9.24 5.19 -19.88
N ARG A 90 9.31 4.11 -20.65
CA ARG A 90 10.45 3.83 -21.55
C ARG A 90 10.57 4.83 -22.68
N LYS A 91 9.46 5.36 -23.19
CA LYS A 91 9.50 6.44 -24.19
C LYS A 91 10.15 7.70 -23.61
N VAL A 92 9.88 8.03 -22.35
CA VAL A 92 10.42 9.22 -21.67
C VAL A 92 11.86 9.02 -21.20
N PHE A 93 12.15 7.89 -20.55
CA PHE A 93 13.40 7.67 -19.82
C PHE A 93 14.32 6.62 -20.45
N GLY A 94 13.90 5.97 -21.53
CA GLY A 94 14.60 4.83 -22.13
C GLY A 94 14.51 3.56 -21.29
N ASP A 95 15.36 2.58 -21.59
CA ASP A 95 15.48 1.37 -20.78
C ASP A 95 16.17 1.70 -19.45
N ILE A 96 15.38 1.83 -18.39
CA ILE A 96 15.90 2.07 -17.04
C ILE A 96 16.43 0.74 -16.49
N PRO A 97 17.73 0.62 -16.14
CA PRO A 97 18.26 -0.59 -15.53
C PRO A 97 17.62 -0.77 -14.14
N PHE A 98 16.91 -1.88 -13.94
CA PHE A 98 16.37 -2.26 -12.65
C PHE A 98 17.07 -3.51 -12.12
N THR A 99 17.27 -3.57 -10.80
CA THR A 99 17.75 -4.77 -10.11
C THR A 99 16.64 -5.28 -9.22
N ALA A 100 16.03 -6.41 -9.59
CA ALA A 100 15.02 -7.04 -8.74
C ALA A 100 15.67 -7.48 -7.40
N ARG A 101 15.07 -7.07 -6.28
CA ARG A 101 15.48 -7.50 -4.94
C ARG A 101 14.31 -8.16 -4.22
N PRO A 102 14.47 -9.39 -3.71
CA PRO A 102 13.41 -10.05 -2.94
C PRO A 102 13.08 -9.25 -1.67
N PHE A 103 11.79 -9.03 -1.43
CA PHE A 103 11.30 -8.40 -0.21
C PHE A 103 11.77 -9.16 1.03
N GLY A 104 12.19 -8.45 2.09
CA GLY A 104 12.62 -9.04 3.36
C GLY A 104 14.08 -9.48 3.47
N THR A 105 14.81 -9.64 2.36
CA THR A 105 16.24 -10.02 2.40
C THR A 105 17.18 -8.86 2.71
N THR A 106 16.68 -7.63 2.61
CA THR A 106 17.47 -6.39 2.74
C THR A 106 16.93 -5.41 3.77
N ALA A 107 15.94 -5.81 4.58
CA ALA A 107 15.25 -4.92 5.52
C ALA A 107 16.18 -4.38 6.62
N LYS A 108 17.09 -5.20 7.13
CA LYS A 108 17.93 -4.86 8.28
C LYS A 108 18.77 -3.56 8.08
N PRO A 109 19.48 -3.36 6.96
CA PRO A 109 20.13 -2.08 6.66
C PRO A 109 19.21 -0.85 6.70
N PHE A 110 17.95 -0.96 6.28
CA PHE A 110 16.97 0.14 6.34
C PHE A 110 16.38 0.35 7.74
N GLU A 111 16.21 -0.74 8.49
CA GLU A 111 15.74 -0.68 9.87
C GLU A 111 16.75 0.00 10.79
N ASP A 112 18.03 -0.36 10.62
CA ASP A 112 19.16 0.06 11.46
C ASP A 112 19.74 1.44 11.08
N SER A 113 19.25 2.09 10.02
CA SER A 113 19.74 3.41 9.58
C SER A 113 18.64 4.46 9.49
N ASP A 114 19.02 5.70 9.81
CA ASP A 114 18.23 6.89 9.54
C ASP A 114 18.52 7.37 8.10
N PRO A 115 17.52 7.66 7.27
CA PRO A 115 17.74 8.29 5.97
C PRO A 115 18.58 9.58 6.05
N TYR A 116 18.57 10.26 7.20
CA TYR A 116 19.34 11.47 7.45
C TYR A 116 20.82 11.21 7.80
N ASP A 117 21.23 9.95 7.96
CA ASP A 117 22.65 9.59 8.19
C ASP A 117 23.42 9.42 6.86
N GLY A 118 22.70 9.34 5.73
CA GLY A 118 23.21 9.07 4.39
C GLY A 118 23.76 10.27 3.62
N GLN A 119 24.18 10.02 2.39
CA GLN A 119 24.57 11.05 1.41
C GLN A 119 23.36 11.83 0.88
N ALA A 120 22.22 11.16 0.75
CA ALA A 120 20.92 11.71 0.40
C ALA A 120 20.27 12.47 1.56
N SER A 121 20.84 12.49 2.76
CA SER A 121 20.31 13.23 3.93
C SER A 121 20.00 14.70 3.64
N ALA A 122 20.79 15.33 2.77
CA ALA A 122 20.61 16.70 2.35
C ALA A 122 19.38 16.87 1.45
N LEU A 123 19.09 15.87 0.60
CA LEU A 123 17.93 15.86 -0.30
C LEU A 123 16.62 15.97 0.50
N TYR A 124 16.50 15.22 1.59
CA TYR A 124 15.36 15.33 2.51
C TYR A 124 15.12 16.73 3.11
N ARG A 125 16.13 17.61 3.03
CA ARG A 125 16.10 19.00 3.51
C ARG A 125 16.08 20.03 2.38
N GLY A 126 15.86 19.61 1.13
CA GLY A 126 15.95 20.48 -0.06
C GLY A 126 17.36 21.03 -0.28
N LYS A 127 18.38 20.28 0.14
CA LYS A 127 19.80 20.64 0.02
C LYS A 127 20.50 19.70 -0.97
N PRO A 128 21.65 20.12 -1.54
CA PRO A 128 22.35 19.33 -2.54
C PRO A 128 22.89 18.05 -1.93
N PHE A 129 22.93 16.98 -2.72
CA PHE A 129 23.48 15.69 -2.33
C PHE A 129 24.86 15.84 -1.67
N ASN A 130 25.03 15.23 -0.50
CA ASN A 130 26.28 15.34 0.26
C ASN A 130 27.14 14.10 0.04
N ALA A 131 27.95 14.12 -1.02
CA ALA A 131 28.86 13.03 -1.35
C ALA A 131 29.93 12.74 -0.27
N SER A 132 30.17 13.67 0.66
CA SER A 132 31.14 13.50 1.75
C SER A 132 30.57 12.73 2.96
N SER A 133 29.25 12.54 3.04
CA SER A 133 28.63 11.73 4.08
C SER A 133 28.86 10.23 3.87
N ARG A 134 28.67 9.45 4.93
CA ARG A 134 28.65 7.99 4.85
C ARG A 134 27.48 7.55 3.95
N ARG A 135 27.75 6.60 3.05
CA ARG A 135 26.70 5.92 2.28
C ARG A 135 25.91 4.94 3.15
N THR A 136 24.60 4.94 2.98
CA THR A 136 23.60 4.12 3.68
C THR A 136 22.70 3.42 2.65
N ALA A 137 21.89 2.46 3.10
CA ALA A 137 20.97 1.75 2.21
C ALA A 137 19.91 2.69 1.59
N TRP A 138 19.58 3.81 2.26
CA TRP A 138 18.65 4.82 1.74
C TRP A 138 19.20 5.55 0.51
N ASP A 139 20.52 5.73 0.43
CA ASP A 139 21.17 6.38 -0.72
C ASP A 139 21.06 5.56 -2.01
N ASP A 140 20.87 4.24 -1.89
CA ASP A 140 20.75 3.34 -3.03
C ASP A 140 19.36 3.42 -3.69
N ILE A 141 18.36 3.91 -2.96
CA ILE A 141 16.96 3.93 -3.41
C ILE A 141 16.40 5.33 -3.61
N TYR A 142 17.04 6.36 -3.05
CA TYR A 142 16.64 7.76 -3.20
C TYR A 142 17.78 8.64 -3.72
N PRO A 143 18.03 8.63 -5.05
CA PRO A 143 19.19 9.30 -5.65
C PRO A 143 18.97 10.80 -5.93
N SER A 144 17.71 11.26 -6.01
CA SER A 144 17.37 12.67 -6.31
C SER A 144 15.90 12.96 -6.02
N ASP A 145 15.58 14.24 -5.79
CA ASP A 145 14.22 14.75 -5.59
C ASP A 145 13.53 15.07 -6.91
N HIS A 146 14.31 15.42 -7.93
CA HIS A 146 13.83 15.92 -9.22
C HIS A 146 14.70 15.40 -10.37
N LEU A 147 14.07 15.25 -11.54
CA LEU A 147 14.71 15.01 -12.82
C LEU A 147 14.50 16.21 -13.72
N ALA A 148 15.58 16.71 -14.30
CA ALA A 148 15.48 17.69 -15.37
C ALA A 148 15.13 16.98 -16.67
N ILE A 149 14.14 17.51 -17.39
CA ILE A 149 13.77 17.03 -18.73
C ILE A 149 13.96 18.20 -19.69
N GLU A 150 14.71 17.97 -20.78
CA GLU A 150 15.11 19.03 -21.69
C GLU A 150 13.96 19.56 -22.57
N THR A 151 13.12 18.66 -23.06
CA THR A 151 11.95 18.97 -23.90
C THR A 151 10.69 18.27 -23.38
N PRO A 152 10.19 18.63 -22.18
CA PRO A 152 9.06 17.94 -21.54
C PRO A 152 7.78 17.95 -22.38
N GLU A 153 7.56 18.99 -23.19
CA GLU A 153 6.43 19.10 -24.11
C GLU A 153 6.43 18.01 -25.19
N HIS A 154 7.59 17.49 -25.60
CA HIS A 154 7.70 16.35 -26.51
C HIS A 154 7.03 15.09 -25.94
N TYR A 155 7.02 14.98 -24.61
CA TYR A 155 6.44 13.87 -23.87
C TYR A 155 5.02 14.17 -23.36
N GLY A 156 4.48 15.35 -23.65
CA GLY A 156 3.21 15.81 -23.09
C GLY A 156 3.31 16.02 -21.58
N LEU A 157 4.47 16.43 -21.07
CA LEU A 157 4.64 16.81 -19.67
C LEU A 157 4.54 18.33 -19.54
N TRP A 158 3.74 18.78 -18.58
CA TRP A 158 3.53 20.20 -18.27
C TRP A 158 3.54 20.41 -16.75
N SER A 159 3.65 21.67 -16.32
CA SER A 159 3.63 22.06 -14.90
C SER A 159 4.78 21.48 -14.05
N GLY A 160 5.95 21.24 -14.65
CA GLY A 160 7.16 20.98 -13.90
C GLY A 160 7.61 22.23 -13.11
N VAL A 161 8.51 22.02 -12.16
CA VAL A 161 9.15 23.11 -11.42
C VAL A 161 10.10 23.85 -12.35
N ASP A 162 10.02 25.18 -12.42
CA ASP A 162 10.95 25.97 -13.23
C ASP A 162 12.37 25.91 -12.64
N LEU A 163 13.28 25.19 -13.29
CA LEU A 163 14.66 25.02 -12.84
C LEU A 163 15.51 26.27 -13.04
N LYS A 164 15.09 27.23 -13.87
CA LYS A 164 15.79 28.52 -13.97
C LYS A 164 15.56 29.38 -12.73
N VAL A 165 14.41 29.20 -12.08
CA VAL A 165 14.01 29.93 -10.86
C VAL A 165 14.41 29.16 -9.61
N GLU A 166 14.00 27.90 -9.51
CA GLU A 166 14.15 27.06 -8.32
C GLU A 166 15.47 26.26 -8.31
N GLY A 167 16.06 26.06 -9.49
CA GLY A 167 17.30 25.31 -9.62
C GLY A 167 18.52 26.10 -9.11
N LYS A 168 19.21 25.52 -8.13
CA LYS A 168 20.35 26.14 -7.46
C LYS A 168 21.70 26.00 -8.21
N TYR A 169 21.88 24.96 -9.03
CA TYR A 169 23.13 24.63 -9.75
C TYR A 169 22.97 24.53 -11.28
N LYS A 170 22.71 25.66 -11.96
CA LYS A 170 22.34 25.75 -13.38
C LYS A 170 23.27 25.06 -14.42
N GLY A 171 24.42 24.53 -14.01
CA GLY A 171 25.33 23.75 -14.86
C GLY A 171 25.27 22.23 -14.67
N GLU A 172 24.48 21.73 -13.71
CA GLU A 172 24.40 20.29 -13.40
C GLU A 172 23.28 19.56 -14.14
N TRP A 173 22.45 20.29 -14.90
CA TRP A 173 21.33 19.70 -15.64
C TRP A 173 21.13 20.33 -17.01
N THR A 174 20.51 19.56 -17.89
CA THR A 174 19.99 19.99 -19.18
C THR A 174 18.47 20.04 -19.10
N GLY A 175 17.88 21.21 -19.35
CA GLY A 175 16.43 21.41 -19.36
C GLY A 175 15.93 22.55 -18.50
N GLU A 176 14.71 22.98 -18.80
CA GLU A 176 14.09 24.15 -18.17
C GLU A 176 13.16 23.81 -17.02
N MET A 177 12.65 22.56 -16.97
CA MET A 177 11.70 22.10 -15.97
C MET A 177 12.17 20.84 -15.25
N GLY A 178 11.89 20.79 -13.95
CA GLY A 178 12.17 19.72 -13.04
C GLY A 178 10.90 18.96 -12.69
N PHE A 179 10.95 17.65 -12.78
CA PHE A 179 9.83 16.76 -12.50
C PHE A 179 10.21 15.79 -11.40
N THR A 180 9.30 15.57 -10.46
CA THR A 180 9.47 14.55 -9.44
C THR A 180 8.80 13.26 -9.90
N ILE A 181 9.54 12.15 -9.89
CA ILE A 181 8.92 10.83 -10.08
C ILE A 181 8.05 10.54 -8.84
N GLY A 182 6.77 10.25 -9.04
CA GLY A 182 5.83 10.00 -7.94
C GLY A 182 6.32 8.94 -6.93
N MET A 183 6.92 7.86 -7.40
CA MET A 183 7.51 6.83 -6.54
C MET A 183 8.70 7.36 -5.70
N LEU A 184 9.55 8.24 -6.27
CA LEU A 184 10.63 8.88 -5.52
C LEU A 184 10.07 9.83 -4.45
N HIS A 185 8.99 10.56 -4.75
CA HIS A 185 8.33 11.40 -3.74
C HIS A 185 7.71 10.57 -2.61
N GLN A 186 7.09 9.43 -2.93
CA GLN A 186 6.58 8.51 -1.91
C GLN A 186 7.72 7.98 -1.03
N LEU A 187 8.85 7.65 -1.64
CA LEU A 187 10.02 7.17 -0.91
C LEU A 187 10.64 8.25 -0.01
N HIS A 188 10.69 9.49 -0.49
CA HIS A 188 11.02 10.67 0.31
C HIS A 188 10.13 10.75 1.55
N CYS A 189 8.81 10.69 1.35
CA CYS A 189 7.83 10.75 2.43
C CYS A 189 8.06 9.65 3.47
N VAL A 190 8.29 8.40 3.02
CA VAL A 190 8.62 7.28 3.92
C VAL A 190 9.91 7.56 4.70
N GLY A 191 10.94 8.13 4.06
CA GLY A 191 12.18 8.52 4.71
C GLY A 191 11.97 9.60 5.79
N ILE A 192 11.20 10.65 5.50
CA ILE A 192 10.86 11.70 6.48
C ILE A 192 10.14 11.08 7.70
N LEU A 193 9.18 10.18 7.49
CA LEU A 193 8.45 9.52 8.58
C LEU A 193 9.36 8.60 9.40
N LYS A 194 10.26 7.85 8.75
CA LYS A 194 11.27 7.03 9.43
C LYS A 194 12.18 7.90 10.29
N HIS A 195 12.68 9.02 9.77
CA HIS A 195 13.50 9.98 10.52
C HIS A 195 12.75 10.53 11.75
N ALA A 196 11.48 10.91 11.57
CA ALA A 196 10.64 11.37 12.66
C ALA A 196 10.51 10.30 13.77
N MET A 197 10.19 9.06 13.41
CA MET A 197 10.09 7.95 14.36
C MET A 197 11.40 7.65 15.08
N VAL A 198 12.52 7.62 14.36
CA VAL A 198 13.85 7.40 14.94
C VAL A 198 14.20 8.52 15.92
N THR A 199 13.91 9.77 15.57
CA THR A 199 14.16 10.92 16.44
C THR A 199 13.30 10.90 17.70
N TYR A 200 12.01 10.53 17.60
CA TYR A 200 11.15 10.34 18.77
C TYR A 200 11.58 9.20 19.68
N ASN A 201 12.15 8.13 19.11
CA ASN A 201 12.61 6.97 19.88
C ASN A 201 13.98 7.19 20.56
N LYS A 202 14.72 8.25 20.22
CA LYS A 202 15.95 8.61 20.92
C LYS A 202 15.58 9.09 22.33
N THR A 203 16.08 8.39 23.35
CA THR A 203 15.77 8.64 24.77
C THR A 203 16.47 9.88 25.34
N ASP A 204 17.29 10.56 24.55
CA ASP A 204 17.96 11.79 24.98
C ASP A 204 16.98 12.96 25.03
N GLU A 205 16.97 13.70 26.14
CA GLU A 205 16.08 14.86 26.36
C GLU A 205 16.18 15.97 25.29
N LYS A 206 17.19 15.91 24.42
CA LYS A 206 17.51 16.92 23.40
C LYS A 206 17.07 16.55 21.98
N ALA A 207 16.75 15.29 21.70
CA ALA A 207 16.33 14.89 20.35
C ALA A 207 14.89 15.36 20.12
N ARG A 208 14.73 16.53 19.50
CA ARG A 208 13.44 17.07 19.09
C ARG A 208 13.48 17.42 17.62
N LEU A 209 12.44 17.00 16.92
CA LEU A 209 12.16 17.51 15.57
C LEU A 209 11.93 19.01 15.66
N THR A 210 12.43 19.72 14.66
CA THR A 210 12.10 21.13 14.45
C THR A 210 10.63 21.27 14.04
N GLU A 211 10.08 22.48 14.19
CA GLU A 211 8.71 22.78 13.74
C GLU A 211 8.51 22.48 12.25
N PHE A 212 9.50 22.82 11.43
CA PHE A 212 9.50 22.50 10.01
C PHE A 212 9.49 20.99 9.75
N GLU A 213 10.29 20.20 10.48
CA GLU A 213 10.30 18.74 10.34
C GLU A 213 8.97 18.09 10.75
N ILE A 214 8.31 18.63 11.79
CA ILE A 214 6.96 18.18 12.19
C ILE A 214 5.94 18.51 11.09
N TYR A 215 5.96 19.75 10.58
CA TYR A 215 5.11 20.17 9.47
C TYR A 215 5.32 19.28 8.24
N HIS A 216 6.58 19.03 7.88
CA HIS A 216 6.94 18.21 6.72
C HIS A 216 6.52 16.74 6.91
N ALA A 217 6.68 16.18 8.10
CA ALA A 217 6.18 14.84 8.42
C ALA A 217 4.66 14.74 8.26
N ASN A 218 3.90 15.74 8.73
CA ASN A 218 2.44 15.77 8.54
C ASN A 218 2.05 15.85 7.06
N HIS A 219 2.73 16.70 6.28
CA HIS A 219 2.55 16.77 4.83
C HIS A 219 2.80 15.41 4.15
N CYS A 220 3.86 14.71 4.55
CA CYS A 220 4.20 13.38 4.03
C CYS A 220 3.12 12.33 4.35
N VAL A 221 2.49 12.40 5.53
CA VAL A 221 1.35 11.52 5.87
C VAL A 221 0.17 11.77 4.93
N GLU A 222 -0.20 13.04 4.70
CA GLU A 222 -1.33 13.37 3.84
C GLU A 222 -1.08 12.99 2.38
N LEU A 223 0.13 13.23 1.85
CA LEU A 223 0.49 12.78 0.51
C LEU A 223 0.39 11.26 0.34
N LEU A 224 0.96 10.49 1.27
CA LEU A 224 0.87 9.02 1.23
C LEU A 224 -0.57 8.51 1.34
N ARG A 225 -1.44 9.24 2.04
CA ARG A 225 -2.88 8.95 2.11
C ARG A 225 -3.56 9.17 0.76
N GLU A 226 -3.28 10.28 0.08
CA GLU A 226 -3.90 10.65 -1.19
C GLU A 226 -3.52 9.72 -2.35
N VAL A 227 -2.28 9.22 -2.36
CA VAL A 227 -1.81 8.23 -3.35
C VAL A 227 -2.77 7.03 -3.41
N ARG A 228 -3.27 6.56 -2.25
CA ARG A 228 -4.24 5.46 -2.20
C ARG A 228 -5.62 5.84 -2.77
N SER A 229 -6.05 7.10 -2.61
CA SER A 229 -7.35 7.58 -3.09
C SER A 229 -7.41 7.82 -4.60
N SER A 230 -6.26 8.10 -5.23
CA SER A 230 -6.18 8.24 -6.69
C SER A 230 -6.35 6.91 -7.44
N ILE A 231 -5.97 5.80 -6.82
CA ILE A 231 -6.13 4.44 -7.38
C ILE A 231 -7.61 3.97 -7.35
N SER A 232 -8.42 4.54 -6.45
CA SER A 232 -9.83 4.13 -6.27
C SER A 232 -10.86 4.93 -7.07
N ASN A 233 -10.45 5.97 -7.82
CA ASN A 233 -11.38 6.82 -8.58
C ASN A 233 -11.36 6.57 -10.09
N SER A 234 -10.75 5.47 -10.54
CA SER A 234 -10.76 5.04 -11.95
C SER A 234 -11.87 4.03 -12.27
N PHE A 235 -12.97 4.02 -11.50
CA PHE A 235 -14.14 3.15 -11.71
C PHE A 235 -15.27 3.86 -12.44
#